data_AF-A0A938C330-F1
#
_entry.id   AF-A0A938C330-F1
#
_cell.length_a   1.000
_cell.length_b   1.000
_cell.length_c   1.000
_cell.angle_alpha   90.00
_cell.angle_beta   90.00
_cell.angle_gamma   90.00
#
_symmetry.space_group_name_H-M   'P 1'
#
loop_
_entity.id
_entity.type
_entity.pdbx_description
1 polymer ?
#
loop_
_entity_poly.entity_id
_entity_poly.type
_entity_poly.pdbx_seq_one_letter_code
_entity_poly.pdbx_strand_id
1 'polypeptide(L)' 'MPEATRNVTSQVSDELEEGIPVMQHILDNPFILLFLGVVVPTVLYVIWGVMEIIGIPIAK' A
#
# COMPACT_ATOMS: atom_id res chain seq x y z
N MET A 1 24.89 17.15 36.34
CA MET A 1 24.45 18.06 35.26
C MET A 1 23.61 17.23 34.27
N PRO A 2 22.26 17.35 34.25
CA PRO A 2 21.34 16.45 33.50
C PRO A 2 20.89 16.95 32.11
N GLU A 3 21.38 18.11 31.64
CA GLU A 3 20.88 18.79 30.44
C GLU A 3 21.33 18.13 29.11
N ALA A 4 22.49 17.44 29.09
CA ALA A 4 23.08 16.87 27.87
C ALA A 4 22.52 15.49 27.47
N THR A 5 21.65 14.88 28.29
CA THR A 5 21.01 13.60 27.95
C THR A 5 19.66 13.82 27.25
N ARG A 6 19.03 14.99 27.42
CA ARG A 6 17.71 15.32 26.86
C ARG A 6 17.76 15.71 25.38
N ASN A 7 18.87 16.32 24.93
CA ASN A 7 19.05 16.78 23.54
C ASN A 7 19.47 15.65 22.58
N VAL A 8 20.22 14.65 23.06
CA VAL A 8 20.64 13.49 22.26
C VAL A 8 19.43 12.62 21.92
N THR A 9 18.49 12.43 22.85
CA THR A 9 17.29 11.64 22.59
C THR A 9 16.34 12.31 21.59
N SER A 10 16.22 13.65 21.59
CA SER A 10 15.35 14.35 20.62
C SER A 10 15.95 14.42 19.22
N GLN A 11 17.28 14.57 19.09
CA GLN A 11 17.96 14.60 17.79
C GLN A 11 17.92 13.25 17.07
N VAL A 12 18.03 12.14 17.82
CA VAL A 12 17.97 10.77 17.25
C VAL A 12 16.56 10.43 16.73
N SER A 13 15.49 10.98 17.33
CA SER A 13 14.13 10.77 16.82
C SER A 13 13.86 11.50 15.50
N ASP A 14 14.35 12.73 15.33
CA ASP A 14 14.17 13.50 14.09
C ASP A 14 14.89 12.87 12.88
N GLU A 15 16.08 12.28 13.08
CA GLU A 15 16.84 11.61 12.00
C GLU A 15 16.17 10.32 11.49
N LEU A 16 15.30 9.67 12.29
CA LEU A 16 14.57 8.47 11.89
C LEU A 16 13.28 8.80 11.11
N GLU A 17 12.73 10.00 11.27
CA GLU A 17 11.53 10.47 10.55
C GLU A 17 11.85 11.08 9.17
N GLU A 18 13.09 11.52 8.92
CA GLU A 18 13.54 12.22 7.70
C GLU A 18 13.53 11.35 6.43
N GLY A 19 13.23 10.05 6.51
CA GLY A 19 13.46 9.16 5.39
C GLY A 19 12.62 7.90 5.36
N ILE A 20 11.37 7.91 5.82
CA ILE A 20 10.49 6.76 5.60
C ILE A 20 10.09 6.76 4.11
N PRO A 21 10.63 5.86 3.27
CA PRO A 21 10.27 5.80 1.86
C PRO A 21 8.76 5.57 1.71
N VAL A 22 8.11 6.30 0.81
CA VAL A 22 6.66 6.23 0.54
C VAL A 22 6.19 4.79 0.27
N MET A 23 7.07 3.97 -0.32
CA MET A 23 6.79 2.55 -0.55
C MET A 23 6.64 1.74 0.75
N GLN A 24 7.40 2.05 1.81
CA GLN A 24 7.21 1.42 3.13
C GLN A 24 5.85 1.84 3.71
N HIS A 25 5.47 3.10 3.63
CA HIS A 25 4.19 3.56 4.19
C HIS A 25 2.96 2.88 3.54
N ILE A 26 3.06 2.55 2.25
CA ILE A 26 2.05 1.78 1.50
C ILE A 26 2.01 0.33 1.99
N LEU A 27 3.17 -0.27 2.29
CA LEU A 27 3.29 -1.67 2.72
C LEU A 27 3.02 -1.86 4.23
N ASP A 28 3.21 -0.82 5.03
CA ASP A 28 3.01 -0.83 6.49
C ASP A 28 1.55 -0.62 6.87
N ASN A 29 0.70 -0.16 5.93
CA ASN A 29 -0.73 0.03 6.19
C ASN A 29 -1.53 -1.23 5.80
N PRO A 30 -2.03 -2.02 6.78
CA PRO A 30 -2.71 -3.28 6.51
C PRO A 30 -3.99 -3.12 5.67
N PHE A 31 -4.65 -1.96 5.74
CA PHE A 31 -5.83 -1.69 4.92
C PHE A 31 -5.48 -1.47 3.44
N ILE A 32 -4.33 -0.86 3.15
CA ILE A 32 -3.86 -0.70 1.76
C ILE A 32 -3.48 -2.06 1.19
N LEU A 33 -2.78 -2.90 1.96
CA LEU A 33 -2.50 -4.27 1.58
C LEU A 33 -3.76 -5.09 1.35
N LEU A 34 -4.75 -4.99 2.23
CA LEU A 34 -6.03 -5.67 2.09
C LEU A 34 -6.80 -5.18 0.87
N PHE A 35 -6.89 -3.87 0.68
CA PHE A 35 -7.57 -3.26 -0.46
C PHE A 35 -6.93 -3.72 -1.76
N LEU A 36 -5.60 -3.59 -1.89
CA LEU A 36 -4.90 -4.03 -3.10
C LEU A 36 -5.03 -5.54 -3.30
N GLY A 37 -4.98 -6.33 -2.23
CA GLY A 37 -5.12 -7.78 -2.26
C GLY A 37 -6.49 -8.28 -2.72
N VAL A 38 -7.56 -7.52 -2.47
CA VAL A 38 -8.92 -7.87 -2.94
C VAL A 38 -9.21 -7.21 -4.28
N VAL A 39 -8.90 -5.93 -4.43
CA VAL A 39 -9.25 -5.14 -5.62
C VAL A 39 -8.52 -5.62 -6.86
N VAL A 40 -7.23 -5.95 -6.77
CA VAL A 40 -6.46 -6.43 -7.93
C VAL A 40 -7.08 -7.70 -8.53
N PRO A 41 -7.29 -8.81 -7.79
CA PRO A 41 -7.92 -9.98 -8.36
C PRO A 41 -9.36 -9.71 -8.77
N THR A 42 -10.15 -8.94 -8.01
CA THR A 42 -11.54 -8.63 -8.38
C THR A 42 -11.62 -7.91 -9.72
N VAL A 43 -10.83 -6.85 -9.93
CA VAL A 43 -10.84 -6.10 -11.19
C VAL A 43 -10.34 -6.96 -12.34
N LEU A 44 -9.27 -7.75 -12.14
CA LEU A 44 -8.77 -8.70 -13.13
C LEU A 44 -9.86 -9.70 -13.56
N TYR A 45 -10.52 -10.35 -12.60
CA TYR A 45 -11.58 -11.32 -12.88
C TYR A 45 -12.79 -10.68 -13.55
N VAL A 46 -13.16 -9.46 -13.15
CA VAL A 46 -14.26 -8.72 -13.78
C VAL A 46 -13.92 -8.40 -15.24
N ILE A 47 -12.74 -7.85 -15.51
CA ILE A 47 -12.31 -7.52 -16.88
C ILE A 47 -12.23 -8.79 -17.73
N TRP A 48 -11.64 -9.85 -17.19
CA TRP A 48 -11.57 -11.15 -17.86
C TRP A 48 -12.97 -11.68 -18.19
N GLY A 49 -13.86 -11.73 -17.20
CA GLY A 49 -15.22 -12.24 -17.38
C GLY A 49 -16.03 -11.42 -18.38
N VAL A 50 -15.87 -10.08 -18.38
CA VAL A 50 -16.52 -9.21 -19.37
C VAL A 50 -16.00 -9.49 -20.78
N MET A 51 -14.68 -9.65 -20.94
CA MET A 51 -14.08 -10.00 -22.23
C MET A 51 -14.57 -11.37 -22.73
N GLU A 52 -14.74 -12.34 -21.83
CA GLU A 52 -15.31 -13.66 -22.14
C GLU A 52 -16.76 -13.52 -22.63
N ILE A 53 -17.60 -12.76 -21.93
CA ILE A 53 -19.02 -12.57 -22.28
C ILE A 53 -19.19 -11.89 -23.65
N ILE A 54 -18.39 -10.85 -23.96
CA ILE A 54 -18.47 -10.15 -25.25
C ILE A 54 -18.02 -11.06 -26.41
N GLY A 55 -17.09 -11.98 -26.14
CA GLY A 55 -16.58 -12.94 -27.12
C GLY A 55 -17.54 -14.10 -27.41
N ILE A 56 -18.57 -14.34 -26.58
CA ILE A 56 -19.55 -15.39 -26.83
C ILE A 56 -20.47 -14.94 -27.97
N PRO A 57 -20.46 -15.62 -29.13
CA PRO A 57 -21.38 -15.30 -30.20
C PRO A 57 -22.81 -15.60 -29.72
N ILE A 58 -23.64 -14.56 -29.67
CA ILE A 58 -25.07 -14.71 -29.45
C ILE A 58 -25.60 -15.52 -30.63
N ALA A 59 -26.02 -16.76 -30.38
CA ALA A 59 -26.52 -17.65 -31.42
C ALA A 59 -27.66 -16.96 -32.19
N LYS A 60 -27.62 -17.08 -33.52
CA LYS A 60 -28.55 -16.47 -34.46
C LYS A 60 -29.94 -17.10 -34.41
#